data_AF-A0AAP8T242-F1
#
_entry.id   AF-A0AAP8T242-F1
#
_cell.length_a   1.000
_cell.length_b   1.000
_cell.length_c   1.000
_cell.angle_alpha   90.00
_cell.angle_beta   90.00
_cell.angle_gamma   90.00
#
_symmetry.space_group_name_H-M   'P 1'
#
loop_
_entity.id
_entity.type
_entity.pdbx_description
1 polymer ?
#
loop_
_entity_poly.entity_id
_entity_poly.type
_entity_poly.pdbx_seq_one_letter_code
_entity_poly.pdbx_strand_id
1 'polypeptide(L)'
;LPGLVFEYQGMDGLKTGSTDSAGFCFTGTAERDGQRYISVVMGADSYNSRFSETAKLMDYGFSNFEKITLVEKGQAVKGNKTVKVIKG
;
A
#
# COMPACT_ATOMS: atom_id res chain seq x y z
N LEU A 1 -7.88 7.88 9.26
CA LEU A 1 -8.65 8.62 8.24
C LEU A 1 -8.71 10.09 8.64
N PRO A 2 -8.92 11.02 7.69
CA PRO A 2 -9.02 12.44 8.00
C PRO A 2 -10.04 12.73 9.09
N GLY A 3 -9.65 13.48 10.12
CA GLY A 3 -10.49 13.85 11.25
C GLY A 3 -10.67 12.76 12.33
N LEU A 4 -9.95 11.64 12.26
CA LEU A 4 -9.97 10.59 13.30
C LEU A 4 -8.73 10.64 14.19
N VAL A 5 -8.82 10.02 15.37
CA VAL A 5 -7.72 9.96 16.37
C VAL A 5 -6.42 9.37 15.81
N PHE A 6 -6.54 8.42 14.88
CA PHE A 6 -5.40 7.79 14.17
C PHE A 6 -5.34 8.24 12.71
N GLU A 7 -5.53 9.54 12.49
CA GLU A 7 -5.31 10.14 11.17
C GLU A 7 -3.87 9.91 10.69
N TYR A 8 -3.73 9.66 9.39
CA TYR A 8 -2.44 9.49 8.74
C TYR A 8 -2.53 10.16 7.37
N GLN A 9 -1.52 10.95 7.00
CA GLN A 9 -1.54 11.75 5.77
C GLN A 9 -1.70 10.86 4.54
N GLY A 10 -2.67 11.20 3.69
CA GLY A 10 -2.98 10.48 2.45
C GLY A 10 -3.83 9.22 2.66
N MET A 11 -4.13 8.83 3.91
CA MET A 11 -4.94 7.64 4.21
C MET A 11 -6.40 7.87 3.84
N ASP A 12 -6.94 7.03 2.97
CA ASP A 12 -8.33 7.08 2.52
C ASP A 12 -9.10 5.77 2.77
N GLY A 13 -8.47 4.77 3.42
CA GLY A 13 -9.13 3.52 3.79
C GLY A 13 -8.27 2.56 4.63
N LEU A 14 -8.72 1.34 4.94
CA LEU A 14 -9.98 0.76 4.46
C LEU A 14 -10.81 0.07 5.55
N LYS A 15 -10.31 -0.97 6.21
CA LYS A 15 -11.15 -1.80 7.08
C LYS A 15 -10.41 -2.39 8.27
N THR A 16 -11.09 -2.35 9.40
CA THR A 16 -10.69 -2.98 10.67
C THR A 16 -11.34 -4.36 10.82
N GLY A 17 -10.68 -5.27 11.51
CA GLY A 17 -11.26 -6.57 11.90
C GLY A 17 -10.64 -7.05 13.21
N SER A 18 -11.46 -7.61 14.09
CA SER A 18 -11.02 -8.11 15.40
C SER A 18 -11.87 -9.28 15.86
N THR A 19 -11.21 -10.32 16.35
CA THR A 19 -11.78 -11.42 17.15
C THR A 19 -10.75 -11.81 18.21
N ASP A 20 -11.16 -12.52 19.26
CA ASP A 20 -10.24 -12.98 20.31
C ASP A 20 -9.10 -13.85 19.75
N SER A 21 -9.38 -14.64 18.71
CA SER A 21 -8.40 -15.50 18.05
C SER A 21 -7.53 -14.79 17.01
N ALA A 22 -8.01 -13.70 16.41
CA ALA A 22 -7.30 -12.99 15.33
C ALA A 22 -6.54 -11.75 15.82
N GLY A 23 -6.76 -11.31 17.05
CA GLY A 23 -6.21 -10.06 17.58
C GLY A 23 -6.79 -8.84 16.86
N PHE A 24 -6.02 -7.75 16.79
CA PHE A 24 -6.44 -6.51 16.15
C PHE A 24 -5.83 -6.35 14.75
N CYS A 25 -6.67 -6.45 13.72
CA CYS A 25 -6.27 -6.34 12.33
C CYS A 25 -6.70 -5.01 11.70
N PHE A 26 -5.92 -4.53 10.74
CA PHE A 26 -6.27 -3.38 9.90
C PHE A 26 -5.63 -3.49 8.51
N THR A 27 -6.44 -3.23 7.49
CA THR A 27 -5.97 -2.98 6.12
C THR A 27 -6.10 -1.48 5.84
N GLY A 28 -4.97 -0.84 5.60
CA GLY A 28 -4.85 0.59 5.32
C GLY A 28 -4.52 0.84 3.84
N THR A 29 -5.00 1.95 3.29
CA THR A 29 -4.61 2.42 1.97
C THR A 29 -4.38 3.93 2.01
N ALA A 30 -3.24 4.36 1.46
CA ALA A 30 -2.85 5.76 1.46
C ALA A 30 -2.21 6.14 0.12
N GLU A 31 -2.51 7.35 -0.35
CA GLU A 31 -1.95 7.91 -1.57
C GLU A 31 -1.32 9.28 -1.29
N ARG A 32 -0.10 9.48 -1.81
CA ARG A 32 0.63 10.75 -1.81
C ARG A 32 1.27 10.91 -3.18
N ASP A 33 1.10 12.06 -3.81
CA ASP A 33 1.78 12.42 -5.07
C ASP A 33 1.65 11.35 -6.19
N GLY A 34 0.49 10.69 -6.30
CA GLY A 34 0.22 9.65 -7.30
C GLY A 34 0.88 8.29 -7.02
N GLN A 35 1.53 8.12 -5.87
CA GLN A 35 2.00 6.85 -5.32
C GLN A 35 1.04 6.35 -4.24
N ARG A 36 0.50 5.14 -4.43
CA ARG A 36 -0.39 4.49 -3.47
C ARG A 36 0.29 3.28 -2.83
N TYR A 37 0.10 3.12 -1.53
CA TYR A 37 0.47 1.92 -0.80
C TYR A 37 -0.74 1.31 -0.10
N ILE A 38 -0.67 0.00 0.10
CA ILE A 38 -1.64 -0.79 0.87
C ILE A 38 -0.86 -1.49 1.99
N SER A 39 -1.28 -1.30 3.23
CA SER A 39 -0.75 -2.04 4.38
C SER A 39 -1.77 -3.08 4.83
N VAL A 40 -1.27 -4.21 5.34
CA VAL A 40 -2.09 -5.22 6.00
C VAL A 40 -1.38 -5.59 7.30
N VAL A 41 -1.96 -5.20 8.43
CA VAL A 41 -1.50 -5.57 9.78
C VAL A 41 -2.49 -6.57 10.36
N MET A 42 -1.96 -7.71 10.84
CA MET A 42 -2.74 -8.79 11.42
C MET A 42 -2.23 -9.10 12.82
N GLY A 43 -3.13 -9.49 13.74
CA GLY A 43 -2.72 -9.99 15.06
C GLY A 43 -2.03 -8.96 15.96
N ALA A 44 -2.33 -7.66 15.81
CA ALA A 44 -1.74 -6.67 16.70
C ALA A 44 -2.29 -6.81 18.13
N ASP A 45 -1.45 -6.53 19.14
CA ASP A 45 -1.75 -6.76 20.56
C ASP A 45 -2.85 -5.86 21.12
N SER A 46 -3.13 -4.73 20.46
CA SER A 46 -4.12 -3.76 20.91
C SER A 46 -4.80 -3.01 19.76
N TYR A 47 -5.97 -2.43 20.07
CA TYR A 47 -6.72 -1.58 19.14
C TYR A 47 -5.86 -0.46 18.53
N ASN A 48 -4.99 0.17 19.33
CA ASN A 48 -4.16 1.29 18.88
C ASN A 48 -2.96 0.80 18.08
N SER A 49 -2.32 -0.29 18.52
CA SER A 49 -1.09 -0.80 17.90
C SER A 49 -1.25 -1.10 16.40
N ARG A 50 -2.40 -1.61 15.94
CA ARG A 50 -2.62 -1.86 14.50
C ARG A 50 -2.46 -0.62 13.63
N PHE A 51 -2.82 0.55 14.16
CA PHE A 51 -2.72 1.83 13.45
C PHE A 51 -1.30 2.37 13.54
N SER A 52 -0.64 2.26 14.68
CA SER A 52 0.78 2.63 14.84
C SER A 52 1.69 1.79 13.94
N GLU A 53 1.48 0.47 13.86
CA GLU A 53 2.24 -0.40 12.97
C GLU A 53 1.93 -0.12 11.50
N THR A 54 0.67 0.20 11.17
CA THR A 54 0.31 0.65 9.82
C THR A 54 1.03 1.94 9.44
N ALA A 55 1.09 2.93 10.34
CA ALA A 55 1.81 4.18 10.09
C ALA A 55 3.29 3.90 9.81
N LYS A 56 3.96 3.05 10.61
CA LYS A 56 5.35 2.65 10.37
C LYS A 56 5.57 2.02 9.00
N LEU A 57 4.69 1.09 8.58
CA LEU A 57 4.77 0.45 7.26
C LEU A 57 4.59 1.46 6.12
N MET A 58 3.65 2.39 6.28
CA MET A 58 3.40 3.44 5.29
C MET A 58 4.57 4.42 5.23
N ASP A 59 5.11 4.86 6.36
CA ASP A 59 6.28 5.76 6.43
C ASP A 59 7.49 5.10 5.77
N TYR A 60 7.70 3.80 6.01
CA TYR A 60 8.73 3.02 5.34
C TYR A 60 8.52 3.00 3.82
N GLY A 61 7.30 2.73 3.35
CA GLY A 61 6.96 2.73 1.92
C GLY A 61 7.26 4.08 1.26
N PHE A 62 6.72 5.17 1.81
CA PHE A 62 6.88 6.51 1.24
C PHE A 62 8.29 7.08 1.36
N SER A 63 9.09 6.65 2.34
CA SER A 63 10.46 7.18 2.52
C SER A 63 11.51 6.43 1.71
N ASN A 64 11.24 5.19 1.29
CA ASN A 64 12.26 4.31 0.70
C ASN A 64 11.96 3.92 -0.76
N PHE A 65 10.78 4.20 -1.27
CA PHE A 65 10.37 3.79 -2.61
C PHE A 65 9.71 4.93 -3.38
N GLU A 66 9.92 4.93 -4.69
CA GLU A 66 9.29 5.86 -5.62
C GLU A 66 8.75 5.11 -6.84
N LYS A 67 7.71 5.68 -7.47
CA LYS A 67 7.15 5.17 -8.72
C LYS A 67 7.95 5.70 -9.90
N ILE A 68 8.54 4.80 -10.68
CA ILE A 68 9.25 5.18 -11.90
C ILE A 68 8.58 4.51 -13.10
N THR A 69 8.16 5.30 -14.08
CA THR A 69 7.70 4.77 -15.37
C THR A 69 8.92 4.50 -16.25
N LEU A 70 9.27 3.23 -16.45
CA LEU A 70 10.43 2.83 -17.25
C LEU A 70 10.17 2.92 -18.77
N VAL A 71 8.94 2.62 -19.18
CA VAL A 71 8.52 2.60 -20.58
C VAL A 71 7.05 3.01 -20.65
N GLU A 72 6.75 3.95 -21.52
CA GLU A 72 5.38 4.40 -21.72
C GLU A 72 4.56 3.39 -22.52
N LYS A 73 3.24 3.42 -22.33
CA LYS A 73 2.32 2.60 -23.13
C LYS A 73 2.53 2.89 -24.62
N GLY A 74 2.88 1.87 -25.40
CA GLY A 74 3.10 1.98 -26.85
C GLY A 74 4.53 2.36 -27.25
N GLN A 75 5.42 2.64 -26.29
CA GLN A 75 6.84 2.84 -26.57
C GLN A 75 7.53 1.48 -26.77
N ALA A 76 8.25 1.33 -27.88
CA ALA A 76 9.06 0.14 -28.14
C ALA A 76 10.27 0.08 -27.21
N VAL A 77 10.49 -1.07 -26.57
CA VAL A 77 11.69 -1.30 -25.73
C VAL A 77 12.91 -1.45 -26.63
N LYS A 78 13.99 -0.69 -26.35
CA LYS A 78 15.27 -0.83 -27.07
C LYS A 78 15.74 -2.29 -26.98
N GLY A 79 15.92 -2.94 -28.13
CA GLY A 79 16.44 -4.30 -28.25
C GLY A 79 15.43 -5.35 -28.73
N ASN A 80 14.12 -5.11 -28.61
CA ASN A 80 13.09 -6.06 -29.05
C ASN A 80 12.06 -5.35 -29.95
N LYS A 81 12.31 -5.31 -31.27
CA LYS A 81 11.36 -4.79 -32.25
C LYS A 81 10.08 -5.65 -32.37
N THR A 82 10.15 -6.93 -32.01
CA THR A 82 9.06 -7.89 -32.14
C THR A 82 9.22 -8.99 -31.10
N VAL A 83 8.22 -9.17 -30.23
CA VAL A 83 8.11 -10.32 -29.33
C VAL A 83 7.09 -11.27 -29.95
N LYS A 84 7.49 -12.50 -30.28
CA LYS A 84 6.54 -13.53 -30.73
C LYS A 84 5.62 -13.87 -29.55
N VAL A 85 4.34 -13.52 -29.65
CA VAL A 85 3.32 -14.00 -28.73
C VAL A 85 3.05 -15.46 -29.08
N ILE A 86 3.39 -16.38 -28.19
CA ILE A 86 2.95 -17.77 -28.28
C ILE A 86 1.48 -17.77 -27.88
N LYS A 87 0.57 -18.04 -28.81
CA LYS A 87 -0.82 -18.31 -28.46
C LYS A 87 -0.86 -19.61 -27.67
N GLY A 88 -1.35 -19.54 -26.44
CA GLY A 88 -1.82 -20.70 -25.69
C GLY A 88 -3.15 -21.20 -26.22
#